data_AF-A0A068U3D6-F1
#
_entry.id   AF-A0A068U3D6-F1
#
_cell.length_a   1.000
_cell.length_b   1.000
_cell.length_c   1.000
_cell.angle_alpha   90.00
_cell.angle_beta   90.00
_cell.angle_gamma   90.00
#
_symmetry.space_group_name_H-M   'P 1'
#
loop_
_entity.id
_entity.type
_entity.pdbx_description
1 polymer ?
#
loop_
_entity_poly.entity_id
_entity_poly.type
_entity_poly.pdbx_seq_one_letter_code
_entity_poly.pdbx_strand_id
1 'polypeptide(L)'
;MKKSPLPVQNICGPEKQKIGKEALVKLLRWHFGHSEFRGKQLEAIEAVLSGRDCFCLMPTGGGKSLCYQIPALAKTGIVLVVSPLIGPYLLP
;
A
#
# COMPACT_ATOMS: atom_id res chain seq x y z
N MET A 1 -10.10 -21.10 -7.46
CA MET A 1 -10.68 -20.25 -6.39
C MET A 1 -11.20 -18.97 -7.03
N LYS A 2 -12.53 -18.76 -7.06
CA LYS A 2 -13.12 -17.51 -7.56
C LYS A 2 -12.76 -16.39 -6.58
N LYS A 3 -11.81 -15.51 -6.94
CA LYS A 3 -11.58 -14.28 -6.17
C LYS A 3 -12.84 -13.44 -6.29
N SER A 4 -13.48 -13.14 -5.16
CA SER A 4 -14.55 -12.14 -5.11
C SER A 4 -14.05 -10.79 -5.64
N PRO A 5 -14.95 -9.92 -6.12
CA PRO A 5 -14.57 -8.62 -6.67
C PRO A 5 -13.69 -7.85 -5.68
N LEU A 6 -12.66 -7.16 -6.19
CA LEU A 6 -11.76 -6.37 -5.34
C LEU A 6 -12.58 -5.33 -4.55
N PRO A 7 -12.28 -5.11 -3.27
CA PRO A 7 -13.05 -4.17 -2.42
C PRO A 7 -13.07 -2.72 -2.89
N VAL A 8 -12.33 -2.37 -3.95
CA VAL A 8 -12.07 -0.99 -4.41
C VAL A 8 -12.64 -0.72 -5.82
N GLN A 9 -13.34 -1.68 -6.45
CA GLN A 9 -13.83 -1.52 -7.84
C GLN A 9 -14.78 -0.33 -8.07
N ASN A 10 -15.32 0.29 -7.01
CA ASN A 10 -16.25 1.42 -7.11
C ASN A 10 -15.69 2.79 -6.66
N ILE A 11 -14.38 2.96 -6.44
CA ILE A 11 -13.78 4.31 -6.25
C ILE A 11 -13.31 4.84 -7.61
N CYS A 12 -14.22 4.87 -8.59
CA CYS A 12 -13.95 5.44 -9.91
C CYS A 12 -14.58 6.84 -9.98
N GLY A 13 -13.84 7.83 -9.49
CA GLY A 13 -14.19 9.24 -9.62
C GLY A 13 -13.00 10.15 -9.27
N PRO A 14 -12.84 11.32 -9.93
CA PRO A 14 -11.81 12.32 -9.62
C PRO A 14 -12.09 13.10 -8.32
N GLU A 15 -12.75 12.47 -7.35
CA GLU A 15 -13.22 13.11 -6.13
C GLU A 15 -12.24 12.81 -4.99
N LYS A 16 -11.94 13.83 -4.18
CA LYS A 16 -11.04 13.76 -3.00
C LYS A 16 -11.65 12.88 -1.88
N GLN A 17 -11.86 11.60 -2.13
CA GLN A 17 -12.45 10.70 -1.15
C GLN A 17 -11.36 10.19 -0.20
N LYS A 18 -11.42 10.64 1.05
CA LYS A 18 -10.51 10.21 2.12
C LYS A 18 -10.71 8.71 2.37
N ILE A 19 -9.66 7.93 2.13
CA ILE A 19 -9.69 6.48 2.37
C ILE A 19 -9.57 6.22 3.86
N GLY A 20 -10.57 5.57 4.45
CA GLY A 20 -10.60 5.25 5.88
C GLY A 20 -9.68 4.08 6.26
N LYS A 21 -9.28 4.03 7.54
CA LYS A 21 -8.42 2.97 8.10
C LYS A 21 -8.99 1.57 7.86
N GLU A 22 -10.31 1.37 7.97
CA GLU A 22 -10.93 0.05 7.75
C GLU A 22 -10.73 -0.44 6.32
N ALA A 23 -10.78 0.46 5.33
CA ALA A 23 -10.52 0.10 3.93
C ALA A 23 -9.06 -0.30 3.72
N LEU A 24 -8.12 0.41 4.35
CA LEU A 24 -6.69 0.07 4.31
C LEU A 24 -6.41 -1.29 4.96
N VAL A 25 -7.06 -1.60 6.09
CA VAL A 25 -6.95 -2.92 6.73
C VAL A 25 -7.53 -4.03 5.86
N LYS A 26 -8.65 -3.78 5.15
CA LYS A 26 -9.19 -4.74 4.17
C LYS A 26 -8.20 -5.01 3.04
N LEU A 27 -7.56 -3.98 2.49
CA LEU A 27 -6.51 -4.13 1.48
C LEU A 27 -5.32 -4.94 2.01
N LEU A 28 -4.84 -4.59 3.21
CA LEU A 28 -3.75 -5.29 3.87
C LEU A 28 -4.06 -6.78 4.03
N ARG A 29 -5.25 -7.11 4.56
CA ARG A 29 -5.69 -8.48 4.77
C ARG A 29 -5.84 -9.23 3.45
N TRP A 30 -6.45 -8.60 2.45
CA TRP A 30 -6.74 -9.24 1.17
C TRP A 30 -5.48 -9.54 0.35
N HIS A 31 -4.52 -8.61 0.31
CA HIS A 31 -3.33 -8.73 -0.54
C HIS A 31 -2.12 -9.34 0.18
N PHE A 32 -1.99 -9.13 1.49
CA PHE A 32 -0.80 -9.52 2.26
C PHE A 32 -1.10 -10.47 3.42
N GLY A 33 -2.37 -10.76 3.71
CA GLY A 33 -2.76 -11.71 4.76
C GLY A 33 -2.52 -11.24 6.19
N HIS A 34 -2.18 -9.96 6.41
CA HIS A 34 -1.99 -9.40 7.74
C HIS A 34 -3.30 -8.83 8.30
N SER A 35 -3.55 -9.05 9.60
CA SER A 35 -4.75 -8.56 10.30
C SER A 35 -4.66 -7.09 10.66
N GLU A 36 -3.45 -6.55 10.84
CA GLU A 36 -3.21 -5.18 11.29
C GLU A 36 -1.87 -4.64 10.79
N PHE A 37 -1.78 -3.31 10.72
CA PHE A 37 -0.53 -2.60 10.46
C PHE A 37 0.38 -2.66 11.68
N ARG A 38 1.69 -2.74 11.44
CA ARG A 38 2.70 -2.80 12.50
C ARG A 38 3.42 -1.47 12.64
N GLY A 39 3.75 -1.11 13.88
CA GLY A 39 4.56 0.08 14.17
C GLY A 39 4.01 1.33 13.50
N LYS A 40 4.86 2.01 12.72
CA LYS A 40 4.54 3.29 12.05
C LYS A 40 4.00 3.17 10.61
N GLN A 41 3.59 1.97 10.19
CA GLN A 41 3.15 1.73 8.81
C GLN A 41 1.90 2.55 8.46
N LEU A 42 0.89 2.56 9.35
CA LEU A 42 -0.37 3.25 9.08
C LEU A 42 -0.14 4.77 8.98
N GLU A 43 0.62 5.37 9.89
CA GLU A 43 0.90 6.81 9.83
C GLU A 43 1.66 7.20 8.54
N ALA A 44 2.60 6.37 8.08
CA ALA A 44 3.31 6.59 6.83
C ALA A 44 2.37 6.51 5.61
N ILE A 45 1.50 5.50 5.57
CA ILE A 45 0.51 5.31 4.49
C ILE A 45 -0.48 6.49 4.46
N GLU A 46 -0.99 6.90 5.62
CA GLU A 46 -1.91 8.05 5.73
C GLU A 46 -1.23 9.37 5.31
N ALA A 47 0.05 9.56 5.63
CA ALA A 47 0.83 10.71 5.13
C ALA A 47 0.86 10.73 3.59
N VAL A 48 1.25 9.62 2.97
CA VAL A 48 1.33 9.50 1.50
C VAL A 48 -0.05 9.70 0.85
N LEU A 49 -1.10 9.07 1.39
CA LEU A 49 -2.47 9.22 0.87
C LEU A 49 -3.02 10.64 1.04
N SER A 50 -2.55 11.38 2.05
CA SER A 50 -2.86 12.80 2.23
C SER A 50 -2.06 13.74 1.32
N GLY A 51 -1.17 13.20 0.47
CA GLY A 51 -0.30 13.98 -0.41
C GLY A 51 0.85 14.67 0.32
N ARG A 52 1.24 14.17 1.50
CA ARG A 52 2.40 14.67 2.26
C ARG A 52 3.61 13.78 2.03
N ASP A 53 4.78 14.40 1.99
CA ASP A 53 6.05 13.68 1.99
C ASP A 53 6.27 12.95 3.32
N CYS A 54 6.89 11.78 3.24
CA CYS A 54 7.16 10.93 4.41
C CYS A 54 8.58 10.35 4.32
N PHE A 55 9.41 10.64 5.33
CA PHE A 55 10.67 9.95 5.53
C PHE A 55 10.47 8.78 6.50
N CYS A 56 10.53 7.55 5.99
CA CYS A 56 10.22 6.36 6.76
C CYS A 56 11.51 5.62 7.19
N LEU A 57 11.91 5.79 8.44
CA LEU A 57 13.03 5.05 9.04
C LEU A 57 12.52 3.82 9.77
N MET A 58 12.80 2.63 9.23
CA MET A 58 12.41 1.36 9.84
C MET A 58 13.52 0.32 9.67
N PRO A 59 13.65 -0.68 10.56
CA PRO A 59 14.62 -1.77 10.41
C PRO A 59 14.29 -2.67 9.21
N THR A 60 15.29 -3.37 8.69
CA THR A 60 15.10 -4.44 7.69
C THR A 60 14.09 -5.46 8.21
N GLY A 61 13.19 -5.95 7.36
CA GLY A 61 12.07 -6.81 7.78
C GLY A 61 10.88 -6.08 8.43
N GLY A 62 11.00 -4.78 8.74
CA GLY A 62 9.92 -3.98 9.34
C GLY A 62 8.73 -3.69 8.40
N GLY A 63 8.75 -4.17 7.17
CA GLY A 63 7.64 -3.99 6.22
C GLY A 63 7.54 -2.60 5.59
N LYS A 64 8.66 -1.88 5.44
CA LYS A 64 8.74 -0.58 4.73
C LYS A 64 8.05 -0.59 3.37
N SER A 65 8.12 -1.71 2.66
CA SER A 65 7.52 -1.85 1.34
C SER A 65 6.00 -1.72 1.33
N LEU A 66 5.34 -2.13 2.41
CA LEU A 66 3.89 -1.95 2.56
C LEU A 66 3.51 -0.46 2.54
N CYS A 67 4.39 0.43 3.02
CA CYS A 67 4.12 1.86 3.11
C CYS A 67 3.96 2.54 1.75
N TYR A 68 4.48 1.97 0.66
CA TYR A 68 4.22 2.45 -0.72
C TYR A 68 3.32 1.52 -1.53
N GLN A 69 3.28 0.21 -1.22
CA GLN A 69 2.42 -0.75 -1.91
C GLN A 69 0.93 -0.57 -1.57
N ILE A 70 0.59 -0.30 -0.31
CA ILE A 70 -0.81 -0.07 0.08
C ILE A 70 -1.37 1.19 -0.61
N PRO A 71 -0.67 2.34 -0.62
CA PRO A 71 -1.10 3.49 -1.41
C PRO A 71 -1.31 3.18 -2.90
N ALA A 72 -0.45 2.36 -3.51
CA ALA A 72 -0.57 1.96 -4.91
C ALA A 72 -1.86 1.17 -5.20
N LEU A 73 -2.37 0.44 -4.23
CA LEU A 73 -3.64 -0.31 -4.33
C LEU A 73 -4.86 0.54 -3.96
N ALA A 74 -4.65 1.53 -3.09
CA ALA A 74 -5.73 2.33 -2.52
C ALA A 74 -6.17 3.48 -3.43
N LYS A 75 -5.27 4.01 -4.27
CA LYS A 75 -5.54 5.16 -5.14
C LYS A 75 -5.40 4.78 -6.61
N THR A 76 -6.21 5.40 -7.48
CA THR A 76 -6.02 5.31 -8.93
C THR A 76 -4.72 5.99 -9.36
N GLY A 77 -4.04 5.40 -10.34
CA GLY A 77 -2.76 5.89 -10.87
C GLY A 77 -1.63 4.88 -10.71
N ILE A 78 -0.39 5.37 -10.73
CA ILE A 78 0.81 4.56 -10.61
C ILE A 78 1.66 5.01 -9.42
N VAL A 79 2.37 4.07 -8.80
CA VAL A 79 3.42 4.35 -7.82
C VAL A 79 4.76 3.98 -8.44
N LEU A 80 5.66 4.96 -8.57
CA LEU A 80 7.02 4.76 -9.06
C LEU A 80 7.93 4.40 -7.88
N VAL A 81 8.52 3.22 -7.92
CA VAL A 81 9.51 2.77 -6.92
C VAL A 81 10.89 2.80 -7.55
N VAL A 82 11.78 3.62 -6.99
CA VAL A 82 13.18 3.69 -7.40
C VAL A 82 14.01 2.86 -6.43
N SER A 83 14.66 1.81 -6.94
CA SER A 83 15.54 0.94 -6.18
C SER A 83 16.90 0.88 -6.89
N PRO A 84 18.03 1.08 -6.19
CA PRO A 84 19.36 0.93 -6.79
C PRO A 84 19.69 -0.54 -7.10
N LEU A 85 18.96 -1.48 -6.50
CA LEU A 85 19.14 -2.91 -6.72
C LEU A 85 18.14 -3.42 -7.75
N ILE A 86 18.67 -4.06 -8.80
CA ILE A 86 17.89 -4.93 -9.69
C ILE A 86 17.90 -6.31 -9.02
N GLY A 87 16.71 -6.89 -8.77
CA GLY A 87 16.58 -8.15 -8.02
C GLY A 87 17.35 -9.31 -8.65
N PRO A 88 17.51 -10.45 -7.95
CA PRO A 88 18.17 -11.62 -8.53
C PRO A 88 17.39 -12.06 -9.77
N TYR A 89 18.01 -11.95 -10.93
CA TYR A 89 17.50 -12.52 -12.17
C TYR A 89 17.40 -14.04 -11.99
N LEU A 90 16.18 -14.55 -11.73
CA LEU A 90 15.89 -15.96 -11.95
C LEU A 90 15.77 -16.15 -13.47
N LEU A 91 16.90 -16.49 -14.11
CA LEU A 91 16.86 -17.17 -15.40
C LEU A 91 16.18 -18.54 -15.19
N PRO A 92 15.38 -19.00 -16.16
CA PRO A 92 14.63 -20.25 -16.07
C PRO A 92 15.52 -21.49 -15.89
#